data_AF-A0A7I7RPS0-F1
#
_entry.id   AF-A0A7I7RPS0-F1
#
_cell.length_a   1.000
_cell.length_b   1.000
_cell.length_c   1.000
_cell.angle_alpha   90.00
_cell.angle_beta   90.00
_cell.angle_gamma   90.00
#
_symmetry.space_group_name_H-M   'P 1'
#
loop_
_entity.id
_entity.type
_entity.pdbx_description
1 polymer ?
#
loop_
_entity_poly.entity_id
_entity_poly.type
_entity_poly.pdbx_seq_one_letter_code
_entity_poly.pdbx_strand_id
1 'polypeptide(L)'
;MEAPEHGIERLHHFVTERRRALGISRAQMFARGGPSPSTMNKALTGTRGLSRTTLERIDRALGWAPGSAETAMDGGTPTSHIPAPEAGCPAHEHVVAVLESLRTQLHTADQLVADLLGSSHAR
;
A
#
# COMPACT_ATOMS: atom_id res chain seq x y z
N MET A 1 -18.93 -7.76 5.76
CA MET A 1 -19.06 -7.58 7.21
C MET A 1 -18.91 -6.10 7.45
N GLU A 2 -19.95 -5.46 7.98
CA GLU A 2 -19.97 -4.02 8.19
C GLU A 2 -18.91 -3.61 9.22
N ALA A 3 -18.26 -2.47 9.01
CA ALA A 3 -17.23 -1.98 9.92
C ALA A 3 -17.88 -1.65 11.28
N PRO A 4 -17.27 -2.02 12.42
CA PRO A 4 -17.73 -1.59 13.74
C PRO A 4 -17.90 -0.07 13.79
N GLU A 5 -18.85 0.47 14.56
CA GLU A 5 -19.16 1.92 14.49
C GLU A 5 -18.01 2.82 14.94
N HIS A 6 -17.27 2.43 15.99
CA HIS A 6 -16.19 3.24 16.58
C HIS A 6 -15.13 2.34 17.26
N GLY A 7 -14.02 2.92 17.69
CA GLY A 7 -13.02 2.30 18.55
C GLY A 7 -11.93 1.50 17.83
N ILE A 8 -11.16 0.74 18.61
CA ILE A 8 -9.97 0.04 18.13
C ILE A 8 -10.30 -1.09 17.14
N GLU A 9 -11.45 -1.75 17.30
CA GLU A 9 -11.94 -2.77 16.38
C GLU A 9 -12.20 -2.19 14.98
N ARG A 10 -12.80 -0.98 14.93
CA ARG A 10 -13.02 -0.26 13.67
C ARG A 10 -11.71 0.08 12.99
N LEU A 11 -10.74 0.63 13.74
CA LEU A 11 -9.41 0.89 13.19
C LEU A 11 -8.76 -0.40 12.68
N HIS A 12 -8.84 -1.50 13.43
CA HIS A 12 -8.26 -2.78 13.03
C HIS A 12 -8.91 -3.35 11.75
N HIS A 13 -10.22 -3.17 11.58
CA HIS A 13 -10.93 -3.50 10.35
C HIS A 13 -10.33 -2.74 9.15
N PHE A 14 -10.27 -1.41 9.19
CA PHE A 14 -9.71 -0.61 8.09
C PHE A 14 -8.22 -0.87 7.83
N VAL A 15 -7.43 -1.06 8.89
CA VAL A 15 -6.01 -1.44 8.76
C VAL A 15 -5.89 -2.77 8.01
N THR A 16 -6.76 -3.74 8.31
CA THR A 16 -6.76 -5.05 7.63
C THR A 16 -7.13 -4.92 6.16
N GLU A 17 -8.18 -4.18 5.84
CA GLU A 17 -8.60 -3.93 4.46
C GLU A 17 -7.54 -3.21 3.65
N ARG A 18 -6.98 -2.11 4.19
CA ARG A 18 -5.93 -1.34 3.51
C ARG A 18 -4.67 -2.16 3.28
N ARG A 19 -4.25 -2.96 4.26
CA ARG A 19 -3.10 -3.88 4.09
C ARG A 19 -3.34 -4.89 2.98
N ARG A 20 -4.56 -5.44 2.87
CA ARG A 20 -4.94 -6.36 1.79
C ARG A 20 -4.90 -5.65 0.43
N ALA A 21 -5.45 -4.44 0.34
CA ALA A 21 -5.40 -3.63 -0.88
C ALA A 21 -3.97 -3.28 -1.31
N LEU A 22 -3.07 -3.06 -0.35
CA LEU A 22 -1.64 -2.81 -0.59
C LEU A 22 -0.82 -4.10 -0.83
N GLY A 23 -1.41 -5.28 -0.64
CA GLY A 23 -0.71 -6.56 -0.76
C GLY A 23 0.40 -6.80 0.28
N ILE A 24 0.33 -6.17 1.46
CA ILE A 24 1.40 -6.25 2.48
C ILE A 24 1.05 -7.11 3.70
N SER A 25 2.04 -7.82 4.26
CA SER A 25 1.98 -8.61 5.49
C SER A 25 2.17 -7.75 6.75
N ARG A 26 1.77 -8.22 7.94
CA ARG A 26 1.85 -7.43 9.18
C ARG A 26 3.31 -7.07 9.50
N ALA A 27 4.23 -7.98 9.20
CA ALA A 27 5.66 -7.74 9.30
C ALA A 27 6.13 -6.64 8.34
N GLN A 28 5.63 -6.61 7.09
CA GLN A 28 5.95 -5.55 6.14
C GLN A 28 5.40 -4.18 6.58
N MET A 29 4.21 -4.12 7.19
CA MET A 29 3.69 -2.88 7.79
C MET A 29 4.59 -2.38 8.93
N PHE A 30 5.09 -3.29 9.78
CA PHE A 30 6.04 -2.94 10.83
C PHE A 30 7.38 -2.44 10.25
N ALA A 31 7.90 -3.12 9.22
CA ALA A 31 9.11 -2.70 8.51
C ALA A 31 8.98 -1.30 7.86
N ARG A 32 7.75 -0.88 7.50
CA ARG A 32 7.42 0.47 7.03
C ARG A 32 7.30 1.51 8.16
N GLY A 33 7.64 1.15 9.40
CA GLY A 33 7.57 2.04 10.56
C GLY A 33 6.25 2.01 11.34
N GLY A 34 5.32 1.12 10.96
CA GLY A 34 4.08 0.89 11.70
C GLY A 34 4.32 0.26 13.08
N PRO A 35 3.30 0.12 13.93
CA PRO A 35 3.39 -0.60 15.19
C PRO A 35 3.70 -2.09 15.00
N SER A 36 4.27 -2.73 16.04
CA SER A 36 4.51 -4.17 16.00
C SER A 36 3.18 -4.94 15.97
N PRO A 37 3.14 -6.16 15.40
CA PRO A 37 1.95 -7.01 15.45
C PRO A 37 1.46 -7.26 16.89
N SER A 38 2.39 -7.39 17.84
CA SER A 38 2.07 -7.54 19.26
C SER A 38 1.39 -6.30 19.84
N THR A 39 1.87 -5.10 19.48
CA THR A 39 1.25 -3.83 19.90
C THR A 39 -0.19 -3.71 19.40
N MET A 40 -0.43 -4.06 18.12
CA MET A 40 -1.79 -4.07 17.55
C MET A 40 -2.70 -5.07 18.27
N ASN A 41 -2.24 -6.30 18.49
CA ASN A 41 -3.04 -7.31 19.20
C ASN A 41 -3.35 -6.92 20.64
N LYS A 42 -2.37 -6.33 21.35
CA LYS A 42 -2.58 -5.83 22.73
C LYS A 42 -3.55 -4.66 22.78
N ALA A 43 -3.57 -3.79 21.76
CA ALA A 43 -4.55 -2.72 21.68
C ALA A 43 -5.97 -3.25 21.46
N LEU A 44 -6.11 -4.36 20.74
CA LEU A 44 -7.39 -5.03 20.48
C LEU A 44 -7.96 -5.68 21.75
N THR A 45 -7.11 -6.36 22.52
CA THR A 45 -7.55 -7.08 23.74
C THR A 45 -7.50 -6.24 25.02
N GLY A 46 -6.85 -5.08 24.96
CA GLY A 46 -6.64 -4.20 26.11
C GLY A 46 -7.72 -3.14 26.25
N THR A 47 -7.83 -2.57 27.46
CA THR A 47 -8.73 -1.45 27.76
C THR A 47 -8.12 -0.09 27.39
N ARG A 48 -6.81 -0.03 27.12
CA ARG A 48 -6.10 1.19 26.73
C ARG A 48 -6.05 1.31 25.21
N GLY A 49 -6.52 2.45 24.69
CA GLY A 49 -6.36 2.83 23.29
C GLY A 49 -4.90 3.05 22.89
N LEU A 50 -4.68 3.25 21.59
CA LEU A 50 -3.38 3.58 21.03
C LEU A 50 -2.97 5.03 21.36
N SER A 51 -1.68 5.27 21.59
CA SER A 51 -1.16 6.64 21.68
C SER A 51 -1.28 7.35 20.33
N ARG A 52 -1.39 8.69 20.35
CA ARG A 52 -1.32 9.54 19.15
C ARG A 52 -0.10 9.23 18.27
N THR A 53 1.07 9.06 18.89
CA THR A 53 2.30 8.69 18.18
C THR A 53 2.20 7.33 17.48
N THR A 54 1.40 6.40 17.99
CA THR A 54 1.16 5.11 17.35
C THR A 54 0.17 5.25 16.19
N LEU A 55 -0.86 6.07 16.34
CA LEU A 55 -1.80 6.39 15.28
C LEU A 55 -1.10 7.05 14.08
N GLU A 56 -0.22 8.02 14.32
CA GLU A 56 0.60 8.65 13.28
C GLU A 56 1.51 7.65 12.53
N ARG A 57 2.04 6.66 13.26
CA ARG A 57 2.82 5.57 12.64
C ARG A 57 1.96 4.66 11.77
N ILE A 58 0.72 4.43 12.16
CA ILE A 58 -0.25 3.67 11.34
C ILE A 58 -0.55 4.45 10.07
N ASP A 59 -0.84 5.75 10.18
CA ASP A 59 -1.12 6.61 9.02
C ASP A 59 0.02 6.53 8.00
N ARG A 60 1.25 6.75 8.46
CA ARG A 60 2.44 6.70 7.61
C ARG A 60 2.66 5.33 6.97
N ALA A 61 2.55 4.26 7.74
CA ALA A 61 2.82 2.91 7.23
C ALA A 61 1.80 2.43 6.18
N LEU A 62 0.58 2.97 6.20
CA LEU A 62 -0.50 2.64 5.28
C LEU A 62 -0.71 3.67 4.16
N GLY A 63 0.08 4.75 4.17
CA GLY A 63 -0.06 5.85 3.22
C GLY A 63 -1.39 6.60 3.38
N TRP A 64 -1.90 6.67 4.61
CA TRP A 64 -3.05 7.51 4.95
C TRP A 64 -2.62 8.93 5.28
N ALA A 65 -3.54 9.87 5.07
CA ALA A 65 -3.38 11.25 5.51
C ALA A 65 -3.25 11.32 7.04
N PRO A 66 -2.49 12.28 7.60
CA PRO A 66 -2.33 12.40 9.04
C PRO A 66 -3.68 12.55 9.76
N GLY A 67 -3.90 11.81 10.84
CA GLY A 67 -5.14 11.83 11.61
C GLY A 67 -6.21 10.87 11.09
N SER A 68 -5.94 10.13 10.00
CA SER A 68 -6.91 9.17 9.44
C SER A 68 -7.15 7.99 10.36
N ALA A 69 -6.13 7.50 11.07
CA ALA A 69 -6.26 6.43 12.04
C ALA A 69 -7.12 6.86 13.25
N GLU A 70 -6.97 8.11 13.70
CA GLU A 70 -7.82 8.69 14.75
C GLU A 70 -9.27 8.85 14.25
N THR A 71 -9.45 9.43 13.07
CA THR A 71 -10.76 9.55 12.41
C THR A 71 -11.46 8.20 12.28
N ALA A 72 -10.71 7.14 11.93
CA ALA A 72 -11.24 5.79 11.85
C ALA A 72 -11.65 5.23 13.22
N MET A 73 -10.97 5.59 14.31
CA MET A 73 -11.43 5.24 15.65
C MET A 73 -12.69 6.00 16.06
N ASP A 74 -12.83 7.26 15.61
CA ASP A 74 -13.96 8.12 15.97
C ASP A 74 -15.22 7.88 15.12
N GLY A 75 -15.20 6.86 14.25
CA GLY A 75 -16.34 6.47 13.41
C GLY A 75 -16.32 7.03 12.00
N GLY A 76 -15.35 7.89 11.67
CA GLY A 76 -15.10 8.33 10.30
C GLY A 76 -14.46 7.26 9.41
N THR A 77 -14.13 7.66 8.19
CA THR A 77 -13.44 6.83 7.19
C THR A 77 -12.03 7.37 6.97
N PRO A 78 -10.98 6.51 7.03
CA PRO A 78 -9.60 6.96 6.83
C PRO A 78 -9.37 7.41 5.38
N THR A 79 -8.61 8.48 5.20
CA THR A 79 -8.31 9.05 3.87
C THR A 79 -6.90 8.68 3.44
N SER A 80 -6.70 8.31 2.16
CA SER A 80 -5.38 7.97 1.62
C SER A 80 -4.68 9.20 1.03
N HIS A 81 -3.35 9.27 1.16
CA HIS A 81 -2.54 10.33 0.52
C HIS A 81 -2.51 10.23 -1.00
N ILE A 82 -2.66 9.02 -1.52
CA ILE A 82 -2.82 8.78 -2.95
C ILE A 82 -4.33 8.85 -3.19
N PRO A 83 -4.84 9.85 -3.94
CA PRO A 83 -6.23 9.82 -4.37
C PRO A 83 -6.49 8.48 -5.06
N ALA A 84 -7.68 7.90 -4.86
CA ALA A 84 -8.10 6.79 -5.72
C ALA A 84 -7.86 7.23 -7.18
N PRO A 85 -7.33 6.37 -8.06
CA PRO A 85 -7.01 6.78 -9.42
C PRO A 85 -8.28 7.37 -10.04
N GLU A 86 -8.32 8.69 -10.10
CA GLU A 86 -9.35 9.42 -10.81
C GLU A 86 -9.14 9.06 -12.27
N ALA A 87 -10.03 8.21 -12.78
CA ALA A 87 -9.98 7.73 -14.15
C ALA A 87 -9.88 8.94 -15.07
N GLY A 88 -8.70 9.16 -15.67
CA GLY A 88 -8.47 10.22 -16.66
C GLY A 88 -7.49 11.33 -16.28
N CYS A 89 -6.63 11.18 -15.27
CA CYS A 89 -5.54 12.16 -15.09
C CYS A 89 -4.46 11.98 -16.20
N PRO A 90 -4.31 12.92 -17.15
CA PRO A 90 -3.51 12.72 -18.37
C PRO A 90 -2.00 12.54 -18.08
N ALA A 91 -1.53 13.03 -16.93
CA ALA A 91 -0.16 12.80 -16.48
C ALA A 91 0.12 11.31 -16.18
N HIS A 92 -0.86 10.58 -15.63
CA HIS A 92 -0.71 9.15 -15.35
C HIS A 92 -0.75 8.32 -16.64
N GLU A 93 -1.63 8.68 -17.59
CA GLU A 93 -1.71 8.02 -18.90
C GLU A 93 -0.38 8.13 -19.65
N HIS A 94 0.24 9.32 -19.65
CA HIS A 94 1.55 9.51 -20.29
C HIS A 94 2.65 8.67 -19.62
N VAL A 95 2.71 8.66 -18.28
CA VAL A 95 3.69 7.82 -17.54
C VAL A 95 3.49 6.34 -17.85
N VAL A 96 2.24 5.87 -17.88
CA VAL A 96 1.92 4.48 -18.24
C VAL A 96 2.39 4.18 -19.66
N ALA A 97 2.05 5.03 -20.64
CA ALA A 97 2.45 4.85 -22.03
C ALA A 97 3.98 4.79 -22.19
N VAL A 98 4.72 5.66 -21.49
CA VAL A 98 6.20 5.65 -21.49
C VAL A 98 6.74 4.35 -20.91
N LEU A 99 6.21 3.88 -19.78
CA LEU A 99 6.65 2.62 -19.16
C LEU A 99 6.37 1.41 -20.06
N GLU A 100 5.22 1.38 -20.73
CA GLU A 100 4.90 0.31 -21.69
C GLU A 100 5.81 0.33 -22.92
N SER A 101 6.11 1.54 -23.44
CA SER A 101 7.07 1.69 -24.52
C SER A 101 8.45 1.19 -24.12
N LEU A 102 8.95 1.55 -22.93
CA LEU A 102 10.24 1.09 -22.41
C LEU A 102 10.27 -0.43 -22.23
N ARG A 103 9.19 -1.02 -21.71
CA ARG A 103 9.05 -2.48 -21.60
C ARG A 103 9.16 -3.16 -22.96
N THR A 104 8.47 -2.64 -23.97
CA THR A 104 8.53 -3.16 -25.34
C THR A 104 9.94 -3.04 -25.92
N GLN A 105 10.58 -1.88 -25.76
CA GLN A 105 11.95 -1.65 -26.26
C GLN A 105 12.97 -2.59 -25.62
N LEU A 106 12.87 -2.80 -24.31
CA LEU A 106 13.74 -3.75 -23.60
C LEU A 106 13.52 -5.18 -24.10
N HIS A 107 12.27 -5.59 -24.35
CA HIS A 107 11.98 -6.91 -24.89
C HIS A 107 12.53 -7.07 -26.33
N THR A 108 12.40 -6.05 -27.17
CA THR A 108 12.98 -6.06 -28.52
C THR A 108 14.50 -6.16 -28.49
N ALA A 109 15.16 -5.40 -27.61
CA ALA A 109 16.61 -5.47 -27.45
C ALA A 109 17.06 -6.87 -27.02
N ASP A 110 16.33 -7.52 -26.10
CA ASP A 110 16.61 -8.88 -25.64
C ASP A 110 16.52 -9.90 -26.80
N GLN A 111 15.49 -9.81 -27.63
CA GLN A 111 15.34 -10.67 -28.81
C GLN A 111 16.47 -10.48 -29.83
N LEU A 112 16.87 -9.24 -30.12
CA LEU A 112 17.97 -8.96 -31.05
C LEU A 112 19.31 -9.52 -30.56
N VAL A 113 19.56 -9.45 -29.26
CA VAL A 113 20.77 -10.05 -28.66
C VAL A 113 20.73 -11.57 -28.77
N ALA A 114 19.59 -12.20 -28.48
CA ALA A 114 19.42 -13.64 -28.62
C ALA A 114 19.64 -14.11 -30.07
N ASP A 115 19.10 -13.39 -31.04
CA ASP A 115 19.25 -13.71 -32.47
C ASP A 115 20.72 -13.61 -32.92
N LEU A 116 21.44 -12.57 -32.51
CA LEU A 116 22.86 -12.41 -32.85
C LEU A 116 23.73 -13.54 -32.27
N LEU A 117 23.47 -13.93 -31.01
CA LEU A 117 24.19 -15.02 -30.35
C LEU A 117 23.85 -16.38 -30.97
N GLY A 118 22.58 -16.63 -31.29
CA GLY A 118 22.14 -17.87 -31.95
C GLY A 118 22.70 -18.00 -33.39
N SER A 119 22.74 -16.89 -34.13
CA SER A 119 23.31 -16.83 -35.49
C SER A 119 24.82 -17.06 -35.52
N SER A 120 25.53 -16.74 -34.44
CA SER A 120 26.97 -16.94 -34.30
C SER A 120 27.38 -18.40 -34.10
N HIS A 121 26.46 -19.29 -33.72
CA HIS A 121 26.75 -20.73 -33.51
C HIS A 121 26.42 -21.60 -34.73
N ALA A 122 25.90 -21.02 -35.81
CA ALA A 122 25.55 -21.72 -37.05
C ALA A 122 26.59 -21.54 -38.19
N ARG A 123 27.75 -20.93 -37.90
CA ARG A 123 28.88 -20.75 -38.83
C ARG A 123 30.11 -21.48 -38.33
#